data_AF-A0A9D1I3P9-F1
#
_entry.id   AF-A0A9D1I3P9-F1
#
_cell.length_a   1.000
_cell.length_b   1.000
_cell.length_c   1.000
_cell.angle_alpha   90.00
_cell.angle_beta   90.00
_cell.angle_gamma   90.00
#
_symmetry.space_group_name_H-M   'P 1'
#
loop_
_entity.id
_entity.type
_entity.pdbx_description
1 polymer ?
#
loop_
_entity_poly.entity_id
_entity_poly.type
_entity_poly.pdbx_seq_one_letter_code
_entity_poly.pdbx_strand_id
1 'polypeptide(L)'
;MTMTRKCRFCGTEYQYENFPNVITFCPKCRKQDLLMCEYGYGPVAPCRIYLGKELIGLVTYDDKDHTRYRFDSMKYNIHRVLKSTYMDALEEAAGIAAGHICPEYDGKERNSGAGTGNDRDIEATAPGRSRAGEHKTARAAKTGQRNSEKYPRYGETKAGAFFLALVCLAILIRVITPPSGSAALANDIAGVMIMVFMWLYLLVRIRHNGKPKAKAVKIAVMTIFAAVILWLSAMPVCDMISGPKEAVLYQTRTERTQGHTGLFSRHYYLCGRTASGETIRVEISADDYSGFEDDAGSPGSSIYIEYYEHTKKLIRSSML
;
A
#
# COMPACT_ATOMS: atom_id res chain seq x y z
N MET A 1 -30.09 12.33 -0.62
CA MET A 1 -29.80 12.97 -1.92
C MET A 1 -29.68 11.89 -2.97
N THR A 2 -30.40 12.01 -4.09
CA THR A 2 -30.36 11.00 -5.17
C THR A 2 -29.16 11.26 -6.08
N MET A 3 -28.43 10.21 -6.42
CA MET A 3 -27.27 10.24 -7.33
C MET A 3 -27.63 9.57 -8.65
N THR A 4 -27.21 10.15 -9.76
CA THR A 4 -27.31 9.55 -11.10
C THR A 4 -26.00 8.87 -11.45
N ARG A 5 -26.05 7.66 -11.97
CA ARG A 5 -24.87 6.87 -12.37
C ARG A 5 -25.11 6.15 -13.69
N LYS A 6 -24.07 6.12 -14.52
CA LYS A 6 -24.03 5.34 -15.75
C LYS A 6 -23.39 3.97 -15.49
N CYS A 7 -24.11 2.91 -15.81
CA CYS A 7 -23.64 1.53 -15.63
C CYS A 7 -22.37 1.26 -16.44
N ARG A 8 -21.33 0.72 -15.79
CA ARG A 8 -20.04 0.38 -16.41
C ARG A 8 -20.11 -0.76 -17.43
N PHE A 9 -21.20 -1.52 -17.45
CA PHE A 9 -21.35 -2.72 -18.31
C PHE A 9 -22.20 -2.49 -19.55
N CYS A 10 -23.31 -1.75 -19.43
CA CYS A 10 -24.26 -1.57 -20.54
C CYS A 10 -24.55 -0.10 -20.84
N GLY A 11 -23.88 0.84 -20.15
CA GLY A 11 -24.03 2.27 -20.37
C GLY A 11 -25.38 2.86 -19.96
N THR A 12 -26.27 2.07 -19.35
CA THR A 12 -27.58 2.54 -18.90
C THR A 12 -27.45 3.44 -17.69
N GLU A 13 -28.08 4.60 -17.74
CA GLU A 13 -28.16 5.53 -16.63
C GLU A 13 -29.28 5.11 -15.66
N TYR A 14 -28.98 5.16 -14.37
CA TYR A 14 -29.92 4.86 -13.31
C TYR A 14 -29.61 5.71 -12.08
N GLN A 15 -30.59 5.84 -11.20
CA GLN A 15 -30.50 6.64 -9.99
C GLN A 15 -30.53 5.75 -8.75
N TYR A 16 -29.88 6.19 -7.67
CA TYR A 16 -29.92 5.54 -6.35
C TYR A 16 -29.76 6.60 -5.25
N GLU A 17 -30.13 6.28 -4.01
CA GLU A 17 -29.90 7.23 -2.91
C GLU A 17 -28.45 7.19 -2.43
N ASN A 18 -27.85 8.36 -2.25
CA ASN A 18 -26.52 8.47 -1.67
C ASN A 18 -26.52 7.99 -0.21
N PHE A 19 -25.62 7.08 0.11
CA PHE A 19 -25.42 6.55 1.46
C PHE A 19 -23.94 6.16 1.64
N PRO A 20 -23.35 6.29 2.85
CA PRO A 20 -21.94 6.00 3.10
C PRO A 20 -21.50 4.61 2.63
N ASN A 21 -22.33 3.59 2.91
CA ASN A 21 -22.12 2.23 2.44
C ASN A 21 -23.28 1.82 1.52
N VAL A 22 -22.99 1.63 0.25
CA VAL A 22 -24.01 1.33 -0.77
C VAL A 22 -23.50 0.38 -1.84
N ILE A 23 -24.34 -0.60 -2.19
CA ILE A 23 -24.15 -1.51 -3.32
C ILE A 23 -25.24 -1.21 -4.35
N THR A 24 -24.87 -1.10 -5.62
CA THR A 24 -25.84 -0.89 -6.69
C THR A 24 -25.73 -1.96 -7.78
N PHE A 25 -26.89 -2.41 -8.24
CA PHE A 25 -27.08 -3.27 -9.39
C PHE A 25 -27.74 -2.48 -10.51
N CYS A 26 -27.28 -2.69 -11.74
CA CYS A 26 -27.88 -2.05 -12.90
C CYS A 26 -29.29 -2.62 -13.14
N PRO A 27 -30.34 -1.79 -13.30
CA PRO A 27 -31.69 -2.30 -13.55
C PRO A 27 -31.83 -2.99 -14.92
N LYS A 28 -30.96 -2.67 -15.89
CA LYS A 28 -30.99 -3.26 -17.24
C LYS A 28 -30.22 -4.58 -17.32
N CYS A 29 -28.92 -4.54 -17.08
CA CYS A 29 -28.07 -5.73 -17.23
C CYS A 29 -27.95 -6.57 -15.96
N ARG A 30 -28.54 -6.12 -14.83
CA ARG A 30 -28.60 -6.83 -13.54
C ARG A 30 -27.24 -7.16 -12.92
N LYS A 31 -26.16 -6.70 -13.54
CA LYS A 31 -24.79 -6.81 -13.06
C LYS A 31 -24.57 -5.81 -11.91
N GLN A 32 -23.86 -6.22 -10.87
CA GLN A 32 -23.36 -5.31 -9.84
C GLN A 32 -22.48 -4.24 -10.49
N ASP A 33 -22.79 -2.96 -10.26
CA ASP A 33 -22.13 -1.83 -10.88
C ASP A 33 -21.32 -0.98 -9.88
N LEU A 34 -21.72 -0.91 -8.62
CA LEU A 34 -20.97 -0.22 -7.57
C LEU A 34 -21.03 -1.01 -6.27
N LEU A 35 -19.91 -0.99 -5.54
CA LEU A 35 -19.85 -1.20 -4.10
C LEU A 35 -19.00 -0.06 -3.56
N MET A 36 -19.60 0.76 -2.72
CA MET A 36 -18.96 1.88 -2.04
C MET A 36 -19.08 1.64 -0.54
N CYS A 37 -17.97 1.76 0.17
CA CYS A 37 -17.91 1.59 1.62
C CYS A 37 -16.80 2.48 2.18
N GLU A 38 -17.07 3.14 3.31
CA GLU A 38 -16.10 3.97 4.04
C GLU A 38 -15.13 3.13 4.91
N TYR A 39 -14.82 1.91 4.48
CA TYR A 39 -13.94 1.00 5.22
C TYR A 39 -12.57 1.66 5.47
N GLY A 40 -12.19 1.74 6.75
CA GLY A 40 -10.98 2.43 7.22
C GLY A 40 -11.21 3.81 7.82
N TYR A 41 -12.41 4.40 7.63
CA TYR A 41 -12.81 5.69 8.22
C TYR A 41 -14.09 5.59 9.07
N GLY A 42 -14.94 4.59 8.84
CA GLY A 42 -16.19 4.38 9.57
C GLY A 42 -16.71 2.94 9.56
N PRO A 43 -17.86 2.66 10.19
CA PRO A 43 -18.47 1.34 10.23
C PRO A 43 -18.98 0.92 8.85
N VAL A 44 -18.83 -0.37 8.51
CA VAL A 44 -19.26 -0.90 7.20
C VAL A 44 -20.77 -1.16 7.09
N ALA A 45 -21.46 -1.18 8.24
CA ALA A 45 -22.90 -1.30 8.34
C ALA A 45 -23.50 -0.06 9.05
N PRO A 46 -24.72 0.38 8.69
CA PRO A 46 -25.60 -0.25 7.71
C PRO A 46 -25.14 -0.03 6.25
N CYS A 47 -25.36 -1.03 5.40
CA CYS A 47 -25.11 -0.94 3.95
C CYS A 47 -26.40 -1.21 3.16
N ARG A 48 -26.75 -0.32 2.24
CA ARG A 48 -27.97 -0.42 1.42
C ARG A 48 -27.66 -1.02 0.05
N ILE A 49 -28.51 -1.94 -0.41
CA ILE A 49 -28.36 -2.59 -1.72
C ILE A 49 -29.52 -2.15 -2.63
N TYR A 50 -29.19 -1.54 -3.76
CA TYR A 50 -30.15 -1.03 -4.73
C TYR A 50 -30.13 -1.79 -6.07
N LEU A 51 -31.29 -1.94 -6.70
CA LEU A 51 -31.44 -2.30 -8.11
C LEU A 51 -32.04 -1.09 -8.84
N GLY A 52 -31.18 -0.32 -9.52
CA GLY A 52 -31.58 1.02 -9.95
C GLY A 52 -31.97 1.89 -8.74
N LYS A 53 -33.19 2.44 -8.76
CA LYS A 53 -33.73 3.28 -7.68
C LYS A 53 -34.36 2.50 -6.53
N GLU A 54 -34.54 1.19 -6.70
CA GLU A 54 -35.27 0.35 -5.76
C GLU A 54 -34.32 -0.24 -4.71
N LEU A 55 -34.62 -0.03 -3.43
CA LEU A 55 -33.89 -0.68 -2.33
C LEU A 55 -34.32 -2.16 -2.27
N ILE A 56 -33.38 -3.06 -2.55
CA ILE A 56 -33.64 -4.51 -2.60
C ILE A 56 -33.05 -5.25 -1.40
N GLY A 57 -32.19 -4.63 -0.61
CA GLY A 57 -31.67 -5.26 0.60
C GLY A 57 -30.88 -4.32 1.50
N LEU A 58 -30.65 -4.77 2.72
CA LEU A 58 -29.96 -4.05 3.78
C LEU A 58 -29.03 -5.01 4.52
N VAL A 59 -27.79 -4.59 4.73
CA VAL A 59 -26.84 -5.27 5.62
C VAL A 59 -26.77 -4.48 6.92
N THR A 60 -27.00 -5.15 8.05
CA THR A 60 -26.94 -4.59 9.41
C THR A 60 -26.15 -5.52 10.34
N TYR A 61 -25.99 -5.12 11.61
CA TYR A 61 -25.44 -5.97 12.65
C TYR A 61 -26.53 -6.90 13.21
N ASP A 62 -26.19 -8.18 13.41
CA ASP A 62 -27.08 -9.18 14.02
C ASP A 62 -27.04 -9.10 15.56
N ASP A 63 -25.90 -8.68 16.11
CA ASP A 63 -25.60 -8.65 17.54
C ASP A 63 -25.30 -7.23 18.04
N LYS A 64 -25.49 -7.01 19.35
CA LYS A 64 -25.20 -5.73 20.00
C LYS A 64 -23.72 -5.37 20.00
N ASP A 65 -22.85 -6.37 19.94
CA ASP A 65 -21.39 -6.19 19.95
C ASP A 65 -20.83 -5.89 18.55
N HIS A 66 -21.69 -5.81 17.53
CA HIS A 66 -21.35 -5.46 16.15
C HIS A 66 -20.29 -6.39 15.52
N THR A 67 -20.27 -7.67 15.93
CA THR A 67 -19.29 -8.66 15.45
C THR A 67 -19.83 -9.49 14.29
N ARG A 68 -21.16 -9.62 14.17
CA ARG A 68 -21.84 -10.45 13.17
C ARG A 68 -22.74 -9.59 12.29
N TYR A 69 -22.68 -9.86 10.99
CA TYR A 69 -23.46 -9.14 9.99
C TYR A 69 -24.65 -9.99 9.56
N ARG A 70 -25.75 -9.31 9.24
CA ARG A 70 -26.98 -9.92 8.72
C ARG A 70 -27.40 -9.19 7.46
N PHE A 71 -27.75 -9.96 6.44
CA PHE A 71 -28.37 -9.48 5.22
C PHE A 71 -29.87 -9.75 5.24
N ASP A 72 -30.63 -8.68 5.01
CA ASP A 72 -32.08 -8.71 4.91
C ASP A 72 -32.52 -8.19 3.54
N SER A 73 -33.33 -8.98 2.83
CA SER A 73 -34.01 -8.57 1.62
C SER A 73 -35.49 -8.91 1.74
N MET A 74 -36.31 -7.88 1.97
CA MET A 74 -37.77 -8.04 2.00
C MET A 74 -38.30 -8.48 0.63
N LYS A 75 -37.71 -7.96 -0.46
CA LYS A 75 -38.12 -8.27 -1.83
C LYS A 75 -37.96 -9.75 -2.18
N TYR A 76 -36.87 -10.36 -1.72
CA TYR A 76 -36.56 -11.77 -2.01
C TYR A 76 -36.87 -12.70 -0.82
N ASN A 77 -37.46 -12.18 0.25
CA ASN A 77 -37.73 -12.88 1.51
C ASN A 77 -36.49 -13.60 2.08
N ILE A 78 -35.36 -12.88 2.16
CA ILE A 78 -34.09 -13.41 2.65
C ILE A 78 -33.78 -12.74 3.98
N HIS A 79 -33.54 -13.55 5.00
CA HIS A 79 -33.06 -13.12 6.31
C HIS A 79 -31.92 -14.05 6.70
N ARG A 80 -30.67 -13.58 6.57
CA ARG A 80 -29.51 -14.47 6.70
C ARG A 80 -28.37 -13.79 7.42
N VAL A 81 -27.88 -14.46 8.46
CA VAL A 81 -26.60 -14.12 9.09
C VAL A 81 -25.47 -14.49 8.13
N LEU A 82 -24.61 -13.52 7.85
CA LEU A 82 -23.47 -13.64 6.96
C LEU A 82 -22.33 -14.36 7.68
N LYS A 83 -21.56 -15.14 6.93
CA LYS A 83 -20.41 -15.88 7.47
C LYS A 83 -19.17 -15.00 7.54
N SER A 84 -19.07 -14.06 6.60
CA SER A 84 -17.95 -13.14 6.49
C SER A 84 -18.13 -11.89 7.36
N THR A 85 -17.03 -11.18 7.59
CA THR A 85 -16.99 -9.94 8.38
C THR A 85 -16.44 -8.78 7.55
N TYR A 86 -16.75 -7.53 7.93
CA TYR A 86 -16.24 -6.32 7.29
C TYR A 86 -16.60 -6.25 5.79
N MET A 87 -15.65 -5.93 4.92
CA MET A 87 -15.86 -5.84 3.47
C MET A 87 -16.33 -7.15 2.86
N ASP A 88 -15.81 -8.28 3.34
CA ASP A 88 -16.16 -9.61 2.83
C ASP A 88 -17.64 -9.94 3.11
N ALA A 89 -18.23 -9.37 4.17
CA ALA A 89 -19.66 -9.50 4.44
C ALA A 89 -20.51 -8.77 3.39
N LEU A 90 -20.09 -7.57 2.96
CA LEU A 90 -20.78 -6.82 1.92
C LEU A 90 -20.70 -7.53 0.56
N GLU A 91 -19.56 -8.15 0.26
CA GLU A 91 -19.40 -8.99 -0.93
C GLU A 91 -20.26 -10.26 -0.89
N GLU A 92 -20.33 -10.94 0.27
CA GLU A 92 -21.24 -12.08 0.48
C GLU A 92 -22.70 -11.66 0.24
N ALA A 93 -23.13 -10.54 0.83
CA ALA A 93 -24.49 -10.02 0.65
C ALA A 93 -24.79 -9.64 -0.81
N ALA A 94 -23.82 -9.02 -1.51
CA ALA A 94 -23.94 -8.72 -2.93
C ALA A 94 -24.05 -10.01 -3.77
N GLY A 95 -23.28 -11.05 -3.46
CA GLY A 95 -23.35 -12.36 -4.11
C GLY A 95 -24.71 -13.03 -3.93
N ILE A 96 -25.23 -13.01 -2.70
CA ILE A 96 -26.58 -13.51 -2.40
C ILE A 96 -27.62 -12.73 -3.21
N ALA A 97 -27.59 -11.39 -3.16
CA ALA A 97 -28.52 -10.56 -3.93
C ALA A 97 -28.42 -10.83 -5.44
N ALA A 98 -27.20 -10.94 -5.99
CA ALA A 98 -26.97 -11.21 -7.41
C ALA A 98 -27.61 -12.53 -7.86
N GLY A 99 -27.49 -13.60 -7.07
CA GLY A 99 -28.10 -14.90 -7.36
C GLY A 99 -29.62 -14.86 -7.47
N HIS A 100 -30.27 -13.91 -6.77
CA HIS A 100 -31.73 -13.71 -6.84
C HIS A 100 -32.15 -12.68 -7.89
N ILE A 101 -31.30 -11.70 -8.22
CA ILE A 101 -31.55 -10.74 -9.29
C ILE A 101 -31.38 -11.42 -10.67
N CYS A 102 -30.40 -12.31 -10.82
CA CYS A 102 -30.10 -13.03 -12.07
C CYS A 102 -29.88 -14.53 -11.80
N PRO A 103 -30.88 -15.38 -12.07
CA PRO A 103 -30.74 -16.84 -11.90
C PRO A 103 -29.67 -17.49 -12.80
N GLU A 104 -29.20 -16.81 -13.85
CA GLU A 104 -28.14 -17.27 -14.77
C GLU A 104 -26.72 -16.83 -14.35
N TYR A 105 -26.53 -16.30 -13.15
CA TYR A 105 -25.24 -15.77 -12.69
C TYR A 105 -24.29 -16.90 -12.22
N ASP A 106 -23.63 -17.59 -13.16
CA ASP A 106 -22.43 -18.39 -12.89
C ASP A 106 -21.24 -17.41 -12.67
N GLY A 107 -20.59 -17.48 -11.51
CA GLY A 107 -19.68 -16.48 -10.94
C GLY A 107 -18.33 -16.29 -11.65
N LYS A 108 -18.27 -16.34 -12.99
CA LYS A 108 -17.02 -16.37 -13.76
C LYS A 108 -16.61 -15.12 -14.54
N GLU A 109 -17.39 -14.04 -14.53
CA GLU A 109 -16.96 -12.79 -15.16
C GLU A 109 -16.93 -11.61 -14.20
N ARG A 110 -15.75 -11.33 -13.64
CA ARG A 110 -15.12 -10.00 -13.81
C ARG A 110 -13.72 -9.83 -13.26
N ASN A 111 -12.92 -9.14 -14.08
CA ASN A 111 -11.78 -8.37 -13.63
C ASN A 111 -11.70 -7.06 -14.43
N SER A 112 -11.22 -6.01 -13.78
CA SER A 112 -10.60 -4.79 -14.31
C SER A 112 -11.42 -3.82 -15.18
N GLY A 113 -11.57 -2.58 -14.69
CA GLY A 113 -12.08 -1.44 -15.45
C GLY A 113 -12.13 -0.15 -14.63
N ALA A 114 -10.99 0.28 -14.09
CA ALA A 114 -10.75 1.67 -13.69
C ALA A 114 -9.47 2.09 -14.42
N GLY A 115 -9.63 2.91 -15.43
CA GLY A 115 -8.58 3.33 -16.35
C GLY A 115 -9.08 4.50 -17.16
N THR A 116 -8.76 5.68 -16.65
CA THR A 116 -8.67 6.98 -17.31
C THR A 116 -8.19 6.88 -18.76
N GLY A 117 -8.81 7.61 -19.68
CA GLY A 117 -8.27 7.80 -21.03
C GLY A 117 -9.17 8.65 -21.90
N ASN A 118 -8.69 9.85 -22.20
CA ASN A 118 -9.22 10.84 -23.11
C ASN A 118 -9.67 10.26 -24.47
N ASP A 119 -10.81 10.75 -24.93
CA ASP A 119 -11.28 10.64 -26.31
C ASP A 119 -10.52 11.63 -27.22
N ARG A 120 -9.98 11.11 -28.31
CA ARG A 120 -9.84 11.80 -29.59
C ARG A 120 -10.11 10.80 -30.70
N ASP A 121 -11.14 11.11 -31.47
CA ASP A 121 -11.23 11.05 -32.94
C ASP A 121 -10.96 9.72 -33.64
N ILE A 122 -11.64 9.26 -34.70
CA ILE A 122 -12.70 9.73 -35.61
C ILE A 122 -12.98 8.48 -36.51
N GLU A 123 -14.22 8.33 -37.01
CA GLU A 123 -14.68 7.67 -38.28
C GLU A 123 -13.97 6.41 -38.84
N ALA A 124 -14.59 5.47 -39.54
CA ALA A 124 -15.94 5.20 -40.03
C ALA A 124 -15.90 3.83 -40.74
N THR A 125 -17.09 3.39 -41.13
CA THR A 125 -17.40 2.56 -42.32
C THR A 125 -17.55 1.05 -42.10
N ALA A 126 -18.72 0.60 -42.55
CA ALA A 126 -19.30 -0.73 -42.43
C ALA A 126 -18.92 -1.65 -43.62
N PRO A 127 -19.73 -2.66 -44.02
CA PRO A 127 -19.55 -4.06 -43.65
C PRO A 127 -19.38 -4.99 -44.87
N GLY A 128 -19.09 -6.28 -44.67
CA GLY A 128 -19.19 -7.23 -45.77
C GLY A 128 -18.82 -8.68 -45.52
N ARG A 129 -19.83 -9.53 -45.71
CA ARG A 129 -19.83 -10.85 -46.38
C ARG A 129 -19.35 -12.13 -45.66
N SER A 130 -20.36 -12.98 -45.38
CA SER A 130 -20.56 -14.39 -45.81
C SER A 130 -19.44 -15.43 -45.54
N ARG A 131 -19.70 -16.68 -45.12
CA ARG A 131 -20.66 -17.67 -45.66
C ARG A 131 -20.53 -18.99 -44.83
N ALA A 132 -21.59 -19.80 -44.82
CA ALA A 132 -21.65 -21.28 -44.65
C ALA A 132 -20.99 -21.91 -43.40
N GLY A 133 -21.62 -22.73 -42.57
CA GLY A 133 -22.70 -23.70 -42.79
C GLY A 133 -22.12 -25.10 -42.55
N GLU A 134 -22.50 -25.79 -41.47
CA GLU A 134 -22.55 -27.27 -41.39
C GLU A 134 -23.15 -27.75 -40.06
N HIS A 135 -24.17 -28.60 -40.18
CA HIS A 135 -24.80 -29.38 -39.12
C HIS A 135 -23.96 -30.62 -38.80
N LYS A 136 -23.83 -31.00 -37.52
CA LYS A 136 -23.73 -32.42 -37.08
C LYS A 136 -24.08 -32.61 -35.61
N THR A 137 -24.63 -33.80 -35.37
CA THR A 137 -25.45 -34.28 -34.26
C THR A 137 -24.71 -34.73 -32.99
N ALA A 138 -25.40 -34.57 -31.85
CA ALA A 138 -25.57 -35.47 -30.70
C ALA A 138 -24.38 -36.21 -30.03
N ARG A 139 -24.24 -35.90 -28.71
CA ARG A 139 -24.15 -36.82 -27.55
C ARG A 139 -22.91 -37.72 -27.42
N ALA A 140 -22.04 -37.42 -26.43
CA ALA A 140 -21.62 -38.33 -25.36
C ALA A 140 -20.51 -37.71 -24.50
N ALA A 141 -20.63 -37.92 -23.19
CA ALA A 141 -19.70 -37.49 -22.17
C ALA A 141 -18.28 -38.07 -22.37
N LYS A 142 -17.27 -37.22 -22.22
CA LYS A 142 -15.96 -37.61 -21.67
C LYS A 142 -15.46 -36.54 -20.71
N THR A 143 -15.58 -36.90 -19.44
CA THR A 143 -14.72 -36.56 -18.31
C THR A 143 -13.29 -36.24 -18.76
N GLY A 144 -12.77 -35.06 -18.42
CA GLY A 144 -11.39 -34.72 -18.71
C GLY A 144 -11.03 -33.25 -18.47
N GLN A 145 -10.47 -32.99 -17.30
CA GLN A 145 -9.51 -31.92 -17.03
C GLN A 145 -9.97 -30.44 -16.93
N ARG A 146 -9.96 -29.99 -15.68
CA ARG A 146 -9.05 -28.93 -15.17
C ARG A 146 -9.33 -27.52 -15.67
N ASN A 147 -9.87 -26.66 -14.79
CA ASN A 147 -9.33 -25.32 -14.62
C ASN A 147 -9.65 -24.80 -13.21
N SER A 148 -8.57 -24.74 -12.44
CA SER A 148 -8.43 -24.23 -11.08
C SER A 148 -9.11 -22.88 -10.89
N GLU A 149 -10.08 -22.84 -9.98
CA GLU A 149 -10.41 -21.66 -9.18
C GLU A 149 -9.11 -21.09 -8.61
N LYS A 150 -8.66 -19.96 -9.14
CA LYS A 150 -7.47 -19.27 -8.66
C LYS A 150 -7.87 -18.37 -7.49
N TYR A 151 -8.23 -18.99 -6.37
CA TYR A 151 -8.14 -18.35 -5.06
C TYR A 151 -6.69 -17.89 -4.85
N PRO A 152 -6.42 -16.79 -4.10
CA PRO A 152 -5.06 -16.51 -3.66
C PRO A 152 -4.54 -17.77 -2.98
N ARG A 153 -3.44 -18.30 -3.50
CA ARG A 153 -2.80 -19.51 -2.95
C ARG A 153 -2.62 -19.26 -1.46
N TYR A 154 -2.97 -20.23 -0.62
CA TYR A 154 -2.74 -20.22 0.84
C TYR A 154 -1.29 -19.84 1.27
N GLY A 155 -0.31 -19.77 0.35
CA GLY A 155 1.03 -19.23 0.57
C GLY A 155 1.23 -17.72 0.30
N GLU A 156 0.32 -17.05 -0.41
CA GLU A 156 0.43 -15.63 -0.80
C GLU A 156 0.07 -14.68 0.37
N THR A 157 -0.86 -15.11 1.23
CA THR A 157 -1.18 -14.42 2.50
C THR A 157 -0.06 -14.55 3.53
N LYS A 158 0.61 -15.70 3.58
CA LYS A 158 1.78 -15.92 4.47
C LYS A 158 2.99 -15.07 4.05
N ALA A 159 3.26 -14.96 2.75
CA ALA A 159 4.35 -14.13 2.25
C ALA A 159 4.12 -12.63 2.55
N GLY A 160 2.90 -12.13 2.34
CA GLY A 160 2.56 -10.74 2.67
C GLY A 160 2.68 -10.43 4.16
N ALA A 161 2.15 -11.30 5.02
CA ALA A 161 2.28 -11.16 6.47
C ALA A 161 3.74 -11.21 6.94
N PHE A 162 4.57 -12.06 6.33
CA PHE A 162 5.99 -12.17 6.63
C PHE A 162 6.76 -10.88 6.30
N PHE A 163 6.59 -10.33 5.08
CA PHE A 163 7.26 -9.07 4.72
C PHE A 163 6.76 -7.90 5.57
N LEU A 164 5.48 -7.86 5.92
CA LEU A 164 4.94 -6.85 6.83
C LEU A 164 5.59 -6.95 8.21
N ALA A 165 5.72 -8.16 8.77
CA ALA A 165 6.38 -8.38 10.05
C ALA A 165 7.85 -7.91 10.02
N LEU A 166 8.58 -8.17 8.93
CA LEU A 166 9.96 -7.70 8.77
C LEU A 166 10.06 -6.17 8.67
N VAL A 167 9.13 -5.52 7.97
CA VAL A 167 9.06 -4.06 7.90
C VAL A 167 8.73 -3.48 9.28
N CYS A 168 7.76 -4.04 10.00
CA CYS A 168 7.43 -3.62 11.36
C CYS A 168 8.64 -3.77 12.30
N LEU A 169 9.37 -4.88 12.22
CA LEU A 169 10.58 -5.10 13.02
C LEU A 169 11.65 -4.04 12.71
N ALA A 170 11.89 -3.73 11.43
CA ALA A 170 12.86 -2.72 11.05
C ALA A 170 12.43 -1.30 11.47
N ILE A 171 11.14 -0.98 11.46
CA ILE A 171 10.60 0.27 12.00
C ILE A 171 10.85 0.34 13.51
N LEU A 172 10.59 -0.74 14.25
CA LEU A 172 10.86 -0.79 15.69
C LEU A 172 12.35 -0.55 16.00
N ILE A 173 13.26 -1.16 15.22
CA ILE A 173 14.70 -0.90 15.35
C ILE A 173 14.97 0.59 15.19
N ARG A 174 14.46 1.24 14.15
CA ARG A 174 14.66 2.69 13.93
C ARG A 174 14.12 3.58 15.05
N VAL A 175 13.01 3.18 15.68
CA VAL A 175 12.40 3.93 16.79
C VAL A 175 13.25 3.81 18.06
N ILE A 176 13.85 2.64 18.29
CA ILE A 176 14.64 2.37 19.50
C ILE A 176 16.08 2.87 19.35
N THR A 177 16.67 2.78 18.16
CA THR A 177 18.07 3.17 17.94
C THR A 177 18.22 4.69 17.89
N PRO A 178 19.06 5.28 18.78
CA PRO A 178 19.31 6.71 18.74
C PRO A 178 20.06 7.13 17.45
N PRO A 179 19.98 8.42 17.06
CA PRO A 179 20.68 8.95 15.88
C PRO A 179 22.22 8.87 15.97
N SER A 180 22.75 8.85 17.20
CA SER A 180 24.18 8.82 17.53
C SER A 180 24.49 7.67 18.49
N GLY A 181 25.77 7.37 18.69
CA GLY A 181 26.25 6.27 19.51
C GLY A 181 26.73 5.06 18.70
N SER A 182 27.13 4.00 19.38
CA SER A 182 27.62 2.76 18.76
C SER A 182 26.60 2.06 17.85
N ALA A 183 25.30 2.35 18.03
CA ALA A 183 24.21 1.82 17.21
C ALA A 183 23.73 2.79 16.12
N ALA A 184 24.37 3.94 15.92
CA ALA A 184 23.93 4.98 14.99
C ALA A 184 23.76 4.49 13.54
N LEU A 185 24.65 3.57 13.11
CA LEU A 185 24.62 2.94 11.79
C LEU A 185 23.44 1.97 11.64
N ALA A 186 23.00 1.32 12.72
CA ALA A 186 21.89 0.37 12.70
C ALA A 186 20.57 1.05 12.29
N ASN A 187 20.38 2.32 12.66
CA ASN A 187 19.23 3.11 12.23
C ASN A 187 19.17 3.22 10.70
N ASP A 188 20.27 3.59 10.04
CA ASP A 188 20.31 3.76 8.57
C ASP A 188 20.18 2.43 7.84
N ILE A 189 20.87 1.40 8.33
CA ILE A 189 20.74 0.04 7.81
C ILE A 189 19.29 -0.42 7.89
N ALA A 190 18.60 -0.21 9.02
CA ALA A 190 17.19 -0.56 9.16
C ALA A 190 16.30 0.18 8.14
N GLY A 191 16.63 1.44 7.80
CA GLY A 191 15.95 2.19 6.74
C GLY A 191 16.11 1.54 5.35
N VAL A 192 17.34 1.14 5.01
CA VAL A 192 17.63 0.40 3.78
C VAL A 192 16.91 -0.95 3.76
N MET A 193 16.89 -1.66 4.89
CA MET A 193 16.21 -2.96 5.01
C MET A 193 14.71 -2.87 4.77
N ILE A 194 14.03 -1.82 5.27
CA ILE A 194 12.61 -1.57 4.96
C ILE A 194 12.39 -1.49 3.45
N MET A 195 13.23 -0.72 2.75
CA MET A 195 13.13 -0.56 1.30
C MET A 195 13.38 -1.88 0.55
N VAL A 196 14.36 -2.67 1.01
CA VAL A 196 14.65 -4.01 0.46
C VAL A 196 13.48 -4.97 0.67
N PHE A 197 12.89 -5.04 1.86
CA PHE A 197 11.75 -5.91 2.14
C PHE A 197 10.52 -5.53 1.31
N MET A 198 10.26 -4.23 1.17
CA MET A 198 9.19 -3.72 0.31
C MET A 198 9.44 -4.08 -1.17
N TRP A 199 10.67 -3.95 -1.64
CA TRP A 199 11.05 -4.34 -3.01
C TRP A 199 10.89 -5.84 -3.26
N LEU A 200 11.32 -6.69 -2.32
CA LEU A 200 11.13 -8.14 -2.40
C LEU A 200 9.63 -8.51 -2.39
N TYR A 201 8.84 -7.86 -1.55
CA TYR A 201 7.39 -8.05 -1.53
C TYR A 201 6.75 -7.71 -2.90
N LEU A 202 7.13 -6.58 -3.50
CA LEU A 202 6.67 -6.19 -4.84
C LEU A 202 7.11 -7.20 -5.90
N LEU A 203 8.34 -7.72 -5.83
CA LEU A 203 8.86 -8.75 -6.72
C LEU A 203 7.98 -10.01 -6.70
N VAL A 204 7.73 -10.53 -5.49
CA VAL A 204 6.89 -11.72 -5.28
C VAL A 204 5.48 -11.45 -5.84
N ARG A 205 4.87 -10.32 -5.47
CA ARG A 205 3.51 -9.95 -5.90
C ARG A 205 3.40 -9.81 -7.43
N ILE A 206 4.39 -9.20 -8.08
CA ILE A 206 4.42 -9.03 -9.53
C ILE A 206 4.58 -10.37 -10.25
N ARG A 207 5.40 -11.28 -9.71
CA ARG A 207 5.66 -12.61 -10.27
C ARG A 207 4.42 -13.52 -10.18
N HIS A 208 3.64 -13.43 -9.10
CA HIS A 208 2.44 -14.25 -8.89
C HIS A 208 1.21 -13.80 -9.69
N ASN A 209 1.04 -12.47 -9.90
CA ASN A 209 -0.16 -11.89 -10.51
C ASN A 209 0.01 -11.37 -11.95
N GLY A 210 1.14 -11.61 -12.60
CA GLY A 210 1.43 -11.01 -13.90
C GLY A 210 0.79 -11.68 -15.12
N LYS A 211 -0.26 -11.06 -15.68
CA LYS A 211 -0.61 -11.25 -17.11
C LYS A 211 0.54 -10.76 -18.01
N PRO A 212 0.82 -11.41 -19.15
CA PRO A 212 2.07 -11.27 -19.91
C PRO A 212 2.26 -9.93 -20.66
N LYS A 213 1.25 -9.06 -20.74
CA LYS A 213 1.26 -7.93 -21.69
C LYS A 213 2.05 -6.69 -21.25
N ALA A 214 2.57 -6.63 -20.02
CA ALA A 214 3.34 -5.48 -19.50
C ALA A 214 4.64 -5.87 -18.78
N LYS A 215 5.38 -6.86 -19.31
CA LYS A 215 6.65 -7.33 -18.70
C LYS A 215 7.72 -6.22 -18.64
N ALA A 216 7.81 -5.38 -19.67
CA ALA A 216 8.81 -4.31 -19.74
C ALA A 216 8.62 -3.25 -18.64
N VAL A 217 7.39 -2.78 -18.42
CA VAL A 217 7.07 -1.79 -17.39
C VAL A 217 7.39 -2.32 -15.99
N LYS A 218 7.06 -3.60 -15.73
CA LYS A 218 7.36 -4.25 -14.45
C LYS A 218 8.86 -4.35 -14.20
N ILE A 219 9.63 -4.73 -15.22
CA ILE A 219 11.09 -4.79 -15.12
C ILE A 219 11.65 -3.38 -14.88
N ALA A 220 11.19 -2.37 -15.62
CA ALA A 220 11.65 -0.99 -15.45
C ALA A 220 11.42 -0.47 -14.03
N VAL A 221 10.22 -0.65 -13.47
CA VAL A 221 9.91 -0.23 -12.09
C VAL A 221 10.79 -0.96 -11.08
N MET A 222 11.01 -2.27 -11.26
CA MET A 222 11.87 -3.06 -10.37
C MET A 222 13.33 -2.64 -10.42
N THR A 223 13.84 -2.31 -11.61
CA THR A 223 15.21 -1.83 -11.80
C THR A 223 15.41 -0.44 -11.19
N ILE A 224 14.45 0.47 -11.36
CA ILE A 224 14.51 1.80 -10.74
C ILE A 224 14.55 1.67 -9.21
N PHE A 225 13.67 0.87 -8.62
CA PHE A 225 13.70 0.64 -7.18
C PHE A 225 15.01 0.03 -6.69
N ALA A 226 15.57 -0.95 -7.42
CA ALA A 226 16.86 -1.54 -7.08
C ALA A 226 17.99 -0.50 -7.13
N ALA A 227 18.00 0.37 -8.13
CA ALA A 227 18.98 1.47 -8.24
C ALA A 227 18.86 2.46 -7.08
N VAL A 228 17.64 2.81 -6.67
CA VAL A 228 17.39 3.69 -5.51
C VAL A 228 17.88 3.04 -4.20
N ILE A 229 17.62 1.74 -4.01
CA ILE A 229 18.11 1.00 -2.83
C ILE A 229 19.64 1.00 -2.80
N LEU A 230 20.28 0.70 -3.92
CA LEU A 230 21.74 0.71 -4.04
C LEU A 230 22.31 2.09 -3.70
N TRP A 231 21.71 3.15 -4.23
CA TRP A 231 22.10 4.53 -3.96
C TRP A 231 22.01 4.87 -2.46
N LEU A 232 20.88 4.56 -1.83
CA LEU A 232 20.68 4.83 -0.40
C LEU A 232 21.58 3.97 0.50
N SER A 233 21.91 2.74 0.07
CA SER A 233 22.80 1.84 0.81
C SER A 233 24.28 2.19 0.70
N ALA A 234 24.67 3.01 -0.28
CA ALA A 234 26.08 3.30 -0.56
C ALA A 234 26.77 3.93 0.66
N MET A 235 26.17 4.94 1.30
CA MET A 235 26.82 5.64 2.41
C MET A 235 27.01 4.75 3.65
N PRO A 236 25.98 4.04 4.17
CA PRO A 236 26.18 3.15 5.32
C PRO A 236 27.13 1.99 5.03
N VAL A 237 27.15 1.46 3.79
CA VAL A 237 28.06 0.38 3.40
C VAL A 237 29.50 0.88 3.34
N CYS A 238 29.74 2.07 2.77
CA CYS A 238 31.06 2.68 2.78
C CYS A 238 31.56 2.90 4.21
N ASP A 239 30.71 3.34 5.13
CA ASP A 239 31.08 3.50 6.54
C ASP A 239 31.34 2.17 7.26
N MET A 240 30.64 1.10 6.89
CA MET A 240 30.90 -0.23 7.43
C MET A 240 32.27 -0.78 6.95
N ILE A 241 32.71 -0.39 5.76
CA ILE A 241 34.00 -0.79 5.19
C ILE A 241 35.15 0.08 5.73
N SER A 242 34.96 1.39 5.71
CA SER A 242 35.97 2.38 6.13
C SER A 242 36.14 2.42 7.65
N GLY A 243 35.11 2.05 8.40
CA GLY A 243 35.09 2.13 9.85
C GLY A 243 34.95 3.56 10.38
N PRO A 244 35.00 3.72 11.72
CA PRO A 244 34.94 5.03 12.35
C PRO A 244 36.21 5.85 12.09
N LYS A 245 36.06 7.17 11.97
CA LYS A 245 37.16 8.13 11.91
C LYS A 245 37.19 8.98 13.17
N GLU A 246 38.40 9.36 13.56
CA GLU A 246 38.64 10.23 14.70
C GLU A 246 38.99 11.64 14.21
N ALA A 247 38.44 12.66 14.86
CA ALA A 247 38.77 14.05 14.58
C ALA A 247 38.65 14.90 15.85
N VAL A 248 39.47 15.96 15.92
CA VAL A 248 39.35 17.00 16.94
C VAL A 248 38.73 18.23 16.30
N LEU A 249 37.62 18.69 16.88
CA LEU A 249 36.89 19.86 16.44
C LEU A 249 37.23 21.07 17.31
N TYR A 250 37.56 22.17 16.64
CA TYR A 250 37.73 23.52 17.18
C TYR A 250 36.59 24.42 16.72
N GLN A 251 36.35 25.52 17.43
CA GLN A 251 35.29 26.49 17.09
C GLN A 251 33.94 25.78 16.90
N THR A 252 33.58 24.96 17.88
CA THR A 252 32.40 24.10 17.83
C THR A 252 31.12 24.92 17.92
N ARG A 253 30.11 24.51 17.17
CA ARG A 253 28.77 25.11 17.16
C ARG A 253 27.74 24.01 16.99
N THR A 254 26.63 24.10 17.72
CA THR A 254 25.47 23.22 17.50
C THR A 254 24.49 23.88 16.54
N GLU A 255 23.92 23.10 15.63
CA GLU A 255 22.88 23.54 14.70
C GLU A 255 21.65 22.66 14.83
N ARG A 256 20.48 23.27 14.64
CA ARG A 256 19.19 22.58 14.68
C ARG A 256 18.44 22.84 13.39
N THR A 257 17.99 21.77 12.74
CA THR A 257 17.10 21.87 11.58
C THR A 257 15.80 21.13 11.83
N GLN A 258 14.72 21.62 11.21
CA GLN A 258 13.42 20.96 11.19
C GLN A 258 13.17 20.41 9.78
N GLY A 259 12.69 19.17 9.69
CA GLY A 259 12.27 18.58 8.42
C GLY A 259 11.12 19.36 7.76
N HIS A 260 10.95 19.17 6.45
CA HIS A 260 10.13 19.98 5.53
C HIS A 260 8.61 20.07 5.85
N THR A 261 8.12 19.45 6.93
CA THR A 261 6.70 19.44 7.32
C THR A 261 6.42 19.72 8.80
N GLY A 262 7.41 20.10 9.61
CA GLY A 262 7.21 20.55 11.01
C GLY A 262 6.64 19.51 12.00
N LEU A 263 6.13 18.37 11.52
CA LEU A 263 5.48 17.35 12.33
C LEU A 263 6.39 16.17 12.68
N PHE A 264 7.39 15.82 11.86
CA PHE A 264 8.17 14.60 12.03
C PHE A 264 9.61 14.71 11.50
N SER A 265 10.46 15.47 12.19
CA SER A 265 11.86 15.13 12.51
C SER A 265 12.61 16.41 12.93
N ARG A 266 13.24 16.36 14.10
CA ARG A 266 14.21 17.36 14.53
C ARG A 266 15.57 16.73 14.32
N HIS A 267 16.41 17.37 13.52
CA HIS A 267 17.79 16.95 13.32
C HIS A 267 18.71 17.93 14.04
N TYR A 268 19.63 17.37 14.80
CA TYR A 268 20.63 18.11 15.55
C TYR A 268 21.99 17.82 14.97
N TYR A 269 22.83 18.84 14.85
CA TYR A 269 24.15 18.72 14.27
C TYR A 269 25.20 19.36 15.18
N LEU A 270 26.35 18.72 15.26
CA LEU A 270 27.58 19.30 15.78
C LEU A 270 28.46 19.73 14.60
N CYS A 271 28.78 21.00 14.54
CA CYS A 271 29.66 21.60 13.55
C CYS A 271 30.98 22.01 14.23
N GLY A 272 32.11 21.84 13.54
CA GLY A 272 33.39 22.33 14.01
C GLY A 272 34.45 22.31 12.91
N ARG A 273 35.59 22.94 13.17
CA ARG A 273 36.74 22.96 12.26
C ARG A 273 37.83 22.04 12.76
N THR A 274 38.43 21.27 11.88
CA THR A 274 39.63 20.49 12.19
C THR A 274 40.88 21.37 12.20
N ALA A 275 41.99 20.82 12.67
CA ALA A 275 43.31 21.47 12.58
C ALA A 275 43.73 21.76 11.12
N SER A 276 43.23 20.97 10.15
CA SER A 276 43.46 21.20 8.72
C SER A 276 42.60 22.32 8.12
N GLY A 277 41.70 22.91 8.90
CA GLY A 277 40.77 23.96 8.46
C GLY A 277 39.49 23.45 7.79
N GLU A 278 39.29 22.12 7.73
CA GLU A 278 38.09 21.51 7.17
C GLU A 278 36.91 21.64 8.16
N THR A 279 35.75 22.09 7.67
CA THR A 279 34.52 22.12 8.47
C THR A 279 33.81 20.77 8.42
N ILE A 280 33.74 20.11 9.57
CA ILE A 280 32.99 18.87 9.74
C ILE A 280 31.63 19.20 10.36
N ARG A 281 30.58 18.60 9.78
CA ARG A 281 29.21 18.62 10.30
C ARG A 281 28.76 17.18 10.53
N VAL A 282 28.39 16.86 11.76
CA VAL A 282 28.00 15.51 12.19
C VAL A 282 26.59 15.56 12.80
N GLU A 283 25.72 14.62 12.45
CA GLU A 283 24.41 14.44 13.06
C GLU A 283 24.55 13.81 14.45
N ILE A 284 23.83 14.38 15.42
CA ILE A 284 23.84 13.99 16.83
C ILE A 284 22.43 13.76 17.35
N SER A 285 22.29 13.03 18.47
CA SER A 285 21.01 12.86 19.15
C SER A 285 20.56 14.16 19.85
N ALA A 286 19.31 14.19 20.29
CA ALA A 286 18.80 15.29 21.11
C ALA A 286 19.51 15.39 22.46
N ASP A 287 19.87 14.25 23.05
CA ASP A 287 20.55 14.17 24.35
C ASP A 287 21.98 14.72 24.23
N ASP A 288 22.70 14.31 23.18
CA ASP A 288 24.03 14.85 22.88
C ASP A 288 23.97 16.35 22.55
N TYR A 289 22.91 16.79 21.86
CA TYR A 289 22.72 18.21 21.56
C TYR A 289 22.62 19.03 22.84
N SER A 290 21.83 18.60 23.83
CA SER A 290 21.76 19.31 25.12
C SER A 290 23.10 19.31 25.85
N GLY A 291 23.85 18.21 25.81
CA GLY A 291 25.18 18.15 26.41
C GLY A 291 26.18 19.09 25.75
N PHE A 292 26.13 19.23 24.42
CA PHE A 292 26.99 20.16 23.71
C PHE A 292 26.48 21.59 23.69
N GLU A 293 25.20 21.88 23.95
CA GLU A 293 24.67 23.24 23.93
C GLU A 293 25.29 24.11 25.03
N ASP A 294 25.61 23.50 26.18
CA ASP A 294 26.27 24.18 27.30
C ASP A 294 27.78 24.42 27.05
N ASP A 295 28.43 23.54 26.27
CA ASP A 295 29.88 23.54 26.08
C ASP A 295 30.34 24.07 24.71
N ALA A 296 29.54 23.92 23.66
CA ALA A 296 29.84 24.36 22.30
C ALA A 296 29.63 25.87 22.16
N GLY A 297 30.74 26.60 22.07
CA GLY A 297 30.75 28.06 22.02
C GLY A 297 31.62 28.71 23.11
N SER A 298 32.08 27.91 24.08
CA SER A 298 33.08 28.35 25.05
C SER A 298 34.43 28.63 24.36
N PRO A 299 35.04 29.81 24.55
CA PRO A 299 36.29 30.15 23.88
C PRO A 299 37.40 29.20 24.35
N GLY A 300 37.87 28.33 23.44
CA GLY A 300 38.93 27.36 23.69
C GLY A 300 38.46 25.91 23.86
N SER A 301 37.16 25.60 23.82
CA SER A 301 36.67 24.22 23.89
C SER A 301 37.04 23.45 22.62
N SER A 302 37.83 22.38 22.78
CA SER A 302 38.05 21.39 21.72
C SER A 302 37.32 20.09 22.03
N ILE A 303 36.64 19.54 21.04
CA ILE A 303 35.85 18.31 21.21
C ILE A 303 36.47 17.23 20.35
N TYR A 304 36.91 16.15 20.97
CA TYR A 304 37.26 14.93 20.28
C TYR A 304 35.98 14.19 19.88
N ILE A 305 35.91 13.78 18.62
CA ILE A 305 34.81 13.00 18.08
C ILE A 305 35.33 11.76 17.36
N GLU A 306 34.57 10.69 17.53
CA GLU A 306 34.63 9.48 16.72
C GLU A 306 33.33 9.41 15.92
N TYR A 307 33.41 9.36 14.59
CA TYR A 307 32.25 9.50 13.71
C TYR A 307 32.41 8.71 12.40
N TYR A 308 31.27 8.44 11.76
CA TYR A 308 31.23 7.84 10.43
C TYR A 308 31.36 8.90 9.33
N GLU A 309 32.32 8.74 8.43
CA GLU A 309 32.66 9.77 7.45
C GLU A 309 31.59 10.01 6.39
N HIS A 310 30.94 8.95 5.90
CA HIS A 310 30.03 9.03 4.76
C HIS A 310 28.60 9.37 5.20
N THR A 311 28.11 8.77 6.28
CA THR A 311 26.80 9.06 6.90
C THR A 311 26.83 10.26 7.82
N LYS A 312 28.04 10.75 8.18
CA LYS A 312 28.24 11.89 9.08
C LYS A 312 27.55 11.71 10.43
N LYS A 313 27.64 10.53 11.02
CA LYS A 313 27.02 10.21 12.33
C LYS A 313 28.03 10.08 13.45
N LEU A 314 27.69 10.65 14.61
CA LEU A 314 28.52 10.61 15.81
C LEU A 314 28.43 9.23 16.47
N ILE A 315 29.57 8.67 16.87
CA ILE A 315 29.68 7.41 17.60
C ILE A 315 30.04 7.68 19.05
N ARG A 316 31.09 8.46 19.28
CA ARG A 316 31.55 8.85 20.61
C ARG A 316 32.11 10.27 20.57
N SER A 317 32.05 10.93 21.70
CA SER A 317 32.69 12.23 21.89
C SER A 317 33.29 12.35 23.28
N SER A 318 34.32 13.18 23.40
CA SER A 318 34.90 13.58 24.68
C SER A 318 35.45 14.99 24.59
N MET A 319 35.28 15.78 25.64
CA MET A 319 35.92 17.09 25.73
C MET A 319 37.39 16.95 26.08
N LEU A 320 38.22 17.81 25.48
CA LEU A 320 39.66 17.91 25.69
C LEU A 320 39.99 19.18 26.47
#